data_AF-A0A5S3VSN2-F1
#
_entry.id   AF-A0A5S3VSN2-F1
#
_cell.length_a   1.000
_cell.length_b   1.000
_cell.length_c   1.000
_cell.angle_alpha   90.00
_cell.angle_beta   90.00
_cell.angle_gamma   90.00
#
_symmetry.space_group_name_H-M   'P 1'
#
loop_
_entity.id
_entity.type
_entity.pdbx_description
1 polymer ?
#
loop_
_entity_poly.entity_id
_entity_poly.type
_entity_poly.pdbx_seq_one_letter_code
_entity_poly.pdbx_strand_id
1 'polypeptide(L)'
;EASVATAKQLQGKALSYNNIADTDAALECVKEFDAPACVIVKHANPCGVSVGENILSAYDRAFKTDPTSAFGGIIAFNRELDGDTAEAIVARQFVEVIIAPSISEEAAQIVS
;
A
#
# COMPACT_ATOMS: atom_id res chain seq x y z
N GLU A 1 -18.04 3.92 -6.58
CA GLU A 1 -17.28 2.99 -5.74
C GLU A 1 -15.81 3.12 -6.11
N ALA A 2 -14.90 3.19 -5.14
CA ALA A 2 -13.46 3.27 -5.42
C ALA A 2 -12.95 1.90 -5.89
N SER A 3 -12.18 1.84 -6.97
CA SER A 3 -11.63 0.57 -7.49
C SER A 3 -10.34 0.82 -8.26
N VAL A 4 -9.55 -0.22 -8.52
CA VAL A 4 -8.31 -0.12 -9.31
C VAL A 4 -8.59 0.44 -10.71
N ALA A 5 -9.74 0.10 -11.31
CA ALA A 5 -10.12 0.58 -12.65
C ALA A 5 -10.43 2.08 -12.70
N THR A 6 -10.74 2.70 -11.56
CA THR A 6 -11.02 4.15 -11.44
C THR A 6 -9.87 4.90 -10.78
N ALA A 7 -8.80 4.21 -10.39
CA ALA A 7 -7.63 4.80 -9.77
C ALA A 7 -6.82 5.62 -10.79
N LYS A 8 -6.23 6.71 -10.31
CA LYS A 8 -5.29 7.52 -11.09
C LYS A 8 -3.87 7.08 -10.78
N GLN A 9 -3.17 6.55 -11.78
CA GLN A 9 -1.75 6.28 -11.67
C GLN A 9 -0.96 7.59 -11.70
N LEU A 10 -0.17 7.86 -10.66
CA LEU A 10 0.62 9.09 -10.54
C LEU A 10 2.03 8.96 -11.09
N GLN A 11 2.66 7.79 -10.90
CA GLN A 11 4.01 7.48 -11.39
C GLN A 11 4.13 5.98 -11.73
N GLY A 12 5.27 5.59 -12.29
CA GLY A 12 5.64 4.19 -12.51
C GLY A 12 5.29 3.67 -13.91
N LYS A 13 5.60 2.40 -14.13
CA LYS A 13 5.32 1.70 -15.39
C LYS A 13 3.84 1.32 -15.47
N ALA A 14 3.35 1.02 -16.67
CA ALA A 14 2.01 0.47 -16.85
C ALA A 14 1.81 -0.78 -15.98
N LEU A 15 0.66 -0.86 -15.29
CA LEU A 15 0.33 -1.98 -14.42
C LEU A 15 0.22 -3.28 -15.21
N SER A 16 0.85 -4.34 -14.71
CA SER A 16 0.62 -5.69 -15.21
C SER A 16 -0.73 -6.24 -14.74
N TYR A 17 -1.19 -7.33 -15.37
CA TYR A 17 -2.39 -8.05 -14.92
C TYR A 17 -2.31 -8.44 -13.44
N ASN A 18 -1.15 -8.96 -13.00
CA ASN A 18 -0.96 -9.36 -11.60
C ASN A 18 -0.94 -8.14 -10.67
N ASN A 19 -0.37 -7.00 -11.11
CA ASN A 19 -0.43 -5.79 -10.31
C ASN A 19 -1.89 -5.36 -10.09
N ILE A 20 -2.73 -5.42 -11.14
CA ILE A 20 -4.15 -5.07 -11.03
C ILE A 20 -4.86 -5.99 -10.03
N ALA A 21 -4.69 -7.31 -10.17
CA ALA A 21 -5.35 -8.29 -9.31
C ALA A 21 -4.92 -8.18 -7.84
N ASP A 22 -3.62 -8.05 -7.57
CA ASP A 22 -3.10 -7.92 -6.21
C ASP A 22 -3.47 -6.56 -5.59
N THR A 23 -3.56 -5.49 -6.39
CA THR A 23 -4.00 -4.17 -5.92
C THR A 23 -5.46 -4.18 -5.55
N ASP A 24 -6.29 -4.88 -6.32
CA ASP A 24 -7.72 -5.04 -6.03
C ASP A 24 -7.92 -5.81 -4.72
N ALA A 25 -7.22 -6.93 -4.54
CA ALA A 25 -7.25 -7.70 -3.31
C ALA A 25 -6.81 -6.88 -2.08
N ALA A 26 -5.74 -6.08 -2.22
CA ALA A 26 -5.26 -5.21 -1.14
C ALA A 26 -6.24 -4.08 -0.84
N LEU A 27 -6.82 -3.46 -1.89
CA LEU A 27 -7.78 -2.36 -1.77
C LEU A 27 -9.10 -2.81 -1.13
N GLU A 28 -9.67 -3.93 -1.56
CA GLU A 28 -10.90 -4.46 -0.94
C GLU A 28 -10.66 -4.84 0.51
N CYS A 29 -9.52 -5.47 0.82
CA CYS A 29 -9.20 -5.82 2.20
C CYS A 29 -9.03 -4.58 3.10
N VAL A 30 -8.35 -3.53 2.64
CA VAL A 30 -8.10 -2.35 3.49
C VAL A 30 -9.37 -1.52 3.75
N LYS A 31 -10.38 -1.61 2.86
CA LYS A 31 -11.68 -0.94 3.02
C LYS A 31 -12.53 -1.48 4.17
N GLU A 32 -12.30 -2.72 4.60
CA GLU A 32 -13.04 -3.35 5.71
C GLU A 32 -12.71 -2.74 7.08
N PHE A 33 -11.73 -1.83 7.16
CA PHE A 33 -11.30 -1.22 8.40
C PHE A 33 -11.69 0.25 8.49
N ASP A 34 -12.35 0.63 9.60
CA ASP A 34 -12.64 2.03 9.92
C ASP A 34 -11.40 2.79 10.41
N ALA A 35 -10.56 2.14 11.23
CA ALA A 35 -9.33 2.71 11.77
C ALA A 35 -8.23 2.82 10.69
N PRO A 36 -7.22 3.70 10.83
CA PRO A 36 -6.06 3.73 9.92
C PRO A 36 -5.46 2.34 9.75
N ALA A 37 -5.40 1.87 8.50
CA ALA A 37 -5.06 0.49 8.18
C ALA A 37 -4.05 0.41 7.02
N CYS A 38 -3.24 -0.64 7.07
CA CYS A 38 -2.31 -1.04 6.03
C CYS A 38 -2.48 -2.52 5.72
N VAL A 39 -2.59 -2.84 4.43
CA VAL A 39 -2.63 -4.22 3.91
C VAL A 39 -1.49 -4.39 2.92
N ILE A 40 -0.72 -5.48 3.06
CA ILE A 40 0.37 -5.87 2.17
C ILE A 40 0.00 -7.22 1.55
N VAL A 41 -0.09 -7.26 0.23
CA VAL A 41 -0.46 -8.45 -0.56
C VAL A 41 0.70 -8.85 -1.47
N LYS A 42 0.87 -10.17 -1.64
CA LYS A 42 1.72 -10.76 -2.68
C LYS A 42 1.06 -12.00 -3.26
N HIS A 43 0.88 -12.03 -4.58
CA HIS A 43 0.24 -13.14 -5.29
C HIS A 43 -1.14 -13.48 -4.72
N ALA A 44 -1.98 -12.45 -4.59
CA ALA A 44 -3.33 -12.45 -4.01
C ALA A 44 -3.43 -12.89 -2.54
N ASN A 45 -2.31 -13.11 -1.86
CA ASN A 45 -2.28 -13.51 -0.46
C ASN A 45 -1.82 -12.36 0.44
N PRO A 46 -2.58 -11.99 1.49
CA PRO A 46 -2.12 -11.03 2.48
C PRO A 46 -0.92 -11.58 3.26
N CYS A 47 0.21 -10.89 3.20
CA CYS A 47 1.39 -11.19 4.03
C CYS A 47 1.52 -10.25 5.24
N GLY A 48 0.76 -9.16 5.27
CA GLY A 48 0.65 -8.28 6.42
C GLY A 48 -0.65 -7.49 6.42
N VAL A 49 -1.37 -7.49 7.54
CA VAL A 49 -2.58 -6.68 7.74
C VAL A 49 -2.52 -6.08 9.14
N SER A 50 -2.69 -4.76 9.27
CA SER A 50 -2.73 -4.12 10.57
C SER A 50 -3.54 -2.83 10.54
N VAL A 51 -4.14 -2.53 11.70
CA VAL A 51 -4.64 -1.20 12.05
C VAL A 51 -3.66 -0.50 13.01
N GLY A 52 -3.70 0.83 13.07
CA GLY A 52 -2.83 1.64 13.91
C GLY A 52 -3.47 2.98 14.28
N GLU A 53 -2.77 3.77 15.10
CA GLU A 53 -3.19 5.14 15.43
C GLU A 53 -3.05 6.09 14.24
N ASN A 54 -2.11 5.77 13.35
CA ASN A 54 -1.85 6.44 12.07
C ASN A 54 -1.34 5.40 11.05
N ILE A 55 -1.23 5.80 9.77
CA ILE A 55 -0.80 4.88 8.72
C ILE A 55 0.63 4.38 8.88
N LEU A 56 1.56 5.17 9.42
CA LEU A 56 2.93 4.75 9.69
C LEU A 56 2.96 3.59 10.70
N SER A 57 2.23 3.72 11.81
CA SER A 57 2.12 2.66 12.82
C SER A 57 1.42 1.41 12.29
N ALA A 58 0.43 1.57 11.40
CA ALA A 58 -0.23 0.45 10.72
C ALA A 58 0.74 -0.26 9.76
N TYR A 59 1.49 0.50 8.95
CA TYR A 59 2.53 -0.02 8.05
C TYR A 59 3.62 -0.78 8.82
N ASP A 60 4.15 -0.19 9.89
CA ASP A 60 5.19 -0.80 10.72
C ASP A 60 4.79 -2.16 11.25
N ARG A 61 3.53 -2.29 11.69
CA ARG A 61 2.99 -3.55 12.20
C ARG A 61 2.73 -4.55 11.08
N ALA A 62 2.14 -4.11 9.97
CA ALA A 62 1.86 -4.98 8.81
C ALA A 62 3.17 -5.54 8.22
N PHE A 63 4.18 -4.69 8.05
CA PHE A 63 5.50 -5.09 7.53
C PHE A 63 6.21 -6.10 8.44
N LYS A 64 6.10 -5.94 9.77
CA LYS A 64 6.70 -6.87 10.74
C LYS A 64 6.11 -8.28 10.73
N THR A 65 4.92 -8.48 10.15
CA THR A 65 4.28 -9.80 10.05
C THR A 65 5.11 -10.76 9.20
N ASP A 66 5.50 -10.34 8.00
CA ASP A 66 6.38 -11.11 7.12
C ASP A 66 7.18 -10.17 6.18
N PRO A 67 8.33 -9.64 6.63
CA PRO A 67 9.18 -8.77 5.82
C PRO A 67 9.71 -9.46 4.55
N THR A 68 9.87 -10.79 4.58
CA THR A 68 10.41 -11.54 3.44
C THR A 68 9.39 -11.58 2.31
N SER A 69 8.12 -11.86 2.64
CA SER A 69 7.04 -11.87 1.65
C SER A 69 6.62 -10.46 1.25
N ALA A 70 6.78 -9.45 2.11
CA ALA A 70 6.43 -8.06 1.77
C ALA A 70 7.27 -7.48 0.62
N PHE A 71 8.51 -7.96 0.43
CA PHE A 71 9.39 -7.48 -0.64
C PHE A 71 8.79 -7.73 -2.03
N GLY A 72 8.64 -6.66 -2.82
CA GLY A 72 7.97 -6.67 -4.11
C GLY A 72 6.46 -6.88 -4.05
N GLY A 73 5.86 -6.67 -2.87
CA GLY A 73 4.41 -6.73 -2.67
C GLY A 73 3.69 -5.45 -3.11
N ILE A 74 2.37 -5.48 -2.93
CA ILE A 74 1.46 -4.35 -3.11
C ILE A 74 0.98 -3.88 -1.75
N ILE A 75 1.03 -2.57 -1.52
CA ILE A 75 0.65 -1.95 -0.25
C ILE A 75 -0.60 -1.10 -0.48
N ALA A 76 -1.63 -1.32 0.33
CA ALA A 76 -2.84 -0.52 0.34
C ALA A 76 -3.04 0.17 1.69
N PHE A 77 -3.44 1.44 1.66
CA PHE A 77 -3.85 2.24 2.80
C PHE A 77 -5.30 2.69 2.65
N ASN A 78 -6.03 2.85 3.77
CA ASN A 78 -7.37 3.46 3.79
C ASN A 78 -7.37 4.96 4.17
N ARG A 79 -6.20 5.58 4.21
CA ARG A 79 -5.97 7.01 4.44
C ARG A 79 -4.89 7.51 3.49
N GLU A 80 -4.74 8.83 3.40
CA GLU A 80 -3.69 9.48 2.60
C GLU A 80 -2.31 8.92 2.90
N LEU A 81 -1.48 8.70 1.86
CA LEU A 81 -0.06 8.40 2.03
C LEU A 81 0.72 9.68 2.35
N ASP A 82 1.29 9.75 3.54
CA ASP A 82 2.17 10.83 4.00
C ASP A 82 3.65 10.56 3.67
N GLY A 83 4.47 11.63 3.77
CA GLY A 83 5.90 11.56 3.50
C GLY A 83 6.65 10.59 4.43
N ASP A 84 6.39 10.65 5.74
CA ASP A 84 7.05 9.80 6.73
C ASP A 84 6.84 8.30 6.43
N THR A 85 5.61 7.92 6.06
CA THR A 85 5.28 6.54 5.70
C THR A 85 5.90 6.16 4.35
N ALA A 86 5.90 7.07 3.37
CA ALA A 86 6.57 6.84 2.10
C ALA A 86 8.08 6.60 2.27
N GLU A 87 8.77 7.43 3.07
CA GLU A 87 10.19 7.25 3.40
C GLU A 87 10.45 5.90 4.06
N ALA A 88 9.62 5.52 5.03
CA ALA A 88 9.74 4.25 5.71
C ALA A 88 9.60 3.05 4.75
N ILE A 89 8.70 3.12 3.78
CA ILE A 89 8.50 2.07 2.77
C ILE A 89 9.75 1.93 1.89
N VAL A 90 10.20 3.01 1.25
CA VAL A 90 11.30 2.98 0.28
C VAL A 90 12.64 2.65 0.94
N ALA A 91 12.83 3.02 2.21
CA ALA A 91 14.04 2.70 2.97
C ALA A 91 14.15 1.20 3.32
N ARG A 92 13.02 0.49 3.40
CA ARG A 92 12.98 -0.90 3.88
C ARG A 92 12.91 -1.92 2.77
N GLN A 93 12.24 -1.61 1.66
CA GLN A 93 11.98 -2.59 0.61
C GLN A 93 11.61 -1.97 -0.72
N PHE A 94 11.81 -2.76 -1.77
CA PHE A 94 11.15 -2.54 -3.05
C PHE A 94 9.66 -2.93 -2.94
N VAL A 95 8.78 -2.17 -3.57
CA VAL A 95 7.35 -2.43 -3.69
C VAL A 95 6.92 -2.24 -5.14
N GLU A 96 5.97 -3.05 -5.60
CA GLU A 96 5.46 -2.98 -6.98
C GLU A 96 4.41 -1.88 -7.13
N VAL A 97 3.48 -1.80 -6.18
CA VAL A 97 2.38 -0.81 -6.18
C VAL A 97 2.10 -0.33 -4.76
N ILE A 98 1.84 0.97 -4.63
CA ILE A 98 1.23 1.56 -3.44
C ILE A 98 -0.10 2.20 -3.88
N ILE A 99 -1.20 1.90 -3.17
CA ILE A 99 -2.51 2.50 -3.42
C ILE A 99 -3.06 3.12 -2.14
N ALA A 100 -3.61 4.33 -2.27
CA ALA A 100 -4.24 5.07 -1.18
C ALA A 100 -5.32 6.01 -1.74
N PRO A 101 -6.28 6.50 -0.92
CA PRO A 101 -7.30 7.46 -1.34
C PRO A 101 -6.73 8.78 -1.88
N SER A 102 -5.61 9.22 -1.31
CA SER A 102 -4.83 10.38 -1.77
C SER A 102 -3.35 10.17 -1.44
N ILE A 103 -2.49 10.93 -2.12
CA ILE A 103 -1.04 10.91 -1.94
C ILE A 103 -0.61 12.35 -1.71
N SER A 104 0.08 12.62 -0.59
CA SER A 104 0.66 13.94 -0.30
C SER A 104 1.73 14.33 -1.33
N GLU A 105 2.03 15.62 -1.45
CA GLU A 105 3.06 16.09 -2.38
C GLU A 105 4.45 15.55 -1.98
N GLU A 106 4.72 15.51 -0.69
CA GLU A 106 5.95 14.95 -0.11
C GLU A 106 6.06 13.46 -0.46
N ALA A 107 5.02 12.68 -0.21
CA ALA A 107 5.01 11.25 -0.55
C ALA A 107 5.20 11.03 -2.05
N ALA A 108 4.55 11.82 -2.90
CA ALA A 108 4.69 11.72 -4.35
C ALA A 108 6.14 11.95 -4.79
N GLN A 109 6.84 12.92 -4.21
CA GLN A 109 8.26 13.17 -4.49
C GLN A 109 9.16 12.00 -4.04
N ILE A 110 8.87 11.40 -2.89
CA ILE A 110 9.66 10.29 -2.33
C ILE A 110 9.51 9.01 -3.15
N VAL A 111 8.30 8.72 -3.65
CA VAL A 111 8.03 7.48 -4.41
C VAL A 111 8.19 7.62 -5.93
N SER A 112 8.65 8.78 -6.41
CA SER A 112 8.87 9.04 -7.85
C SER A 112 10.14 8.42 -8.42
#